data_AF-A0A7Y3UJ98-F1
#
_entry.id   AF-A0A7Y3UJ98-F1
#
_cell.length_a   1.000
_cell.length_b   1.000
_cell.length_c   1.000
_cell.angle_alpha   90.00
_cell.angle_beta   90.00
_cell.angle_gamma   90.00
#
_symmetry.space_group_name_H-M   'P 1'
#
loop_
_entity.id
_entity.type
_entity.pdbx_description
1 polymer ?
#
loop_
_entity_poly.entity_id
_entity_poly.type
_entity_poly.pdbx_seq_one_letter_code
_entity_poly.pdbx_strand_id
1 'polypeptide(L)'
;MEPEQKKETQRLSDPPLSQTRNRKIICEHHIRQQGTTGPSNSDQRTGTETTMSLKERSPSDTLKLLKELPGQTPLILDLDETLVLQSTTDGFLGSVWPKEFAMILLFLLDRIHPWRFTGGDEMRDWFRVLVVAIVMPWSLFRWHLLARSWTFRWANNTLVEVVRSHEGPVTVATRGFDPIVKPVLAALCLNRAELVANRIDRPGDRLQTKTEILRRSGSAYSLKEAVVVTDSEDDHDLLINAGIGCLTRWSDEEWSNPFNDVYLPFLYTERVKNPSVRFVLDAWIADDFVAILLAFTWTASQPVIHGLGLAALMIAFWTTYEIGYHENDVLGSTYEAKPKLSKAFIRSKYRMPKFAPWVWASALTIVGACLLTVPTETLHPLSTTIIIWLLILVVTRATFAIFNRLPKTFRIFPHAVLQLEKFGSLALLTAITPIGIITIASQSLYRWVPYVKYRLGSGKSFPEVHTTTFRLAVILAGLMVLAFFNAEIAVSWHAAVVLGWFTLRSRRSLTILICRVVRLISVRRQ
;
A
#
# COMPACT_ATOMS: atom_id res chain seq x y z
N MET A 1 -28.21 -44.85 9.31
CA MET A 1 -28.76 -43.73 8.53
C MET A 1 -27.58 -42.94 7.99
N GLU A 2 -27.37 -43.04 6.69
CA GLU A 2 -26.28 -42.41 5.94
C GLU A 2 -26.36 -40.87 5.96
N PRO A 3 -25.23 -40.18 5.72
CA PRO A 3 -25.18 -38.72 5.66
C PRO A 3 -25.44 -38.22 4.24
N GLU A 4 -26.41 -37.33 4.08
CA GLU A 4 -26.66 -36.64 2.81
C GLU A 4 -25.65 -35.48 2.63
N GLN A 5 -24.54 -35.77 1.97
CA GLN A 5 -23.59 -34.76 1.47
C GLN A 5 -24.18 -34.02 0.27
N LYS A 6 -24.69 -32.79 0.47
CA LYS A 6 -24.84 -31.83 -0.63
C LYS A 6 -23.59 -30.99 -0.78
N LYS A 7 -22.76 -31.34 -1.77
CA LYS A 7 -21.75 -30.47 -2.38
C LYS A 7 -22.47 -29.39 -3.18
N GLU A 8 -22.58 -28.20 -2.62
CA GLU A 8 -22.95 -27.00 -3.39
C GLU A 8 -21.68 -26.19 -3.68
N THR A 9 -21.17 -26.37 -4.89
CA THR A 9 -20.06 -25.60 -5.45
C THR A 9 -20.52 -24.16 -5.68
N GLN A 10 -20.42 -23.32 -4.64
CA GLN A 10 -20.89 -21.95 -4.67
C GLN A 10 -19.81 -21.04 -5.26
N ARG A 11 -20.10 -20.53 -6.47
CA ARG A 11 -19.38 -19.43 -7.11
C ARG A 11 -19.29 -18.25 -6.13
N LEU A 12 -18.07 -17.77 -5.89
CA LEU A 12 -17.79 -16.50 -5.22
C LEU A 12 -18.59 -15.38 -5.92
N SER A 13 -19.71 -15.02 -5.32
CA SER A 13 -20.46 -13.82 -5.66
C SER A 13 -19.81 -12.67 -4.90
N ASP A 14 -19.20 -11.74 -5.64
CA ASP A 14 -18.70 -10.49 -5.08
C ASP A 14 -19.83 -9.77 -4.30
N PRO A 15 -19.54 -9.19 -3.13
CA PRO A 15 -20.53 -8.37 -2.43
C PRO A 15 -20.90 -7.16 -3.30
N PRO A 16 -22.13 -6.62 -3.18
CA PRO A 16 -22.52 -5.45 -3.93
C PRO A 16 -21.69 -4.25 -3.47
N LEU A 17 -20.72 -3.87 -4.29
CA LEU A 17 -20.12 -2.54 -4.32
C LEU A 17 -21.22 -1.53 -4.66
N SER A 18 -21.99 -1.11 -3.66
CA SER A 18 -22.88 0.04 -3.85
C SER A 18 -22.02 1.28 -4.05
N GLN A 19 -21.99 1.72 -5.31
CA GLN A 19 -21.36 2.95 -5.85
C GLN A 19 -19.87 2.89 -6.19
N THR A 20 -19.49 1.96 -7.06
CA THR A 20 -18.43 2.23 -8.06
C THR A 20 -18.72 1.50 -9.37
N ARG A 21 -19.67 2.02 -10.16
CA ARG A 21 -19.78 1.69 -11.59
C ARG A 21 -20.46 2.83 -12.36
N ASN A 22 -19.64 3.77 -12.82
CA ASN A 22 -19.74 4.44 -14.12
C ASN A 22 -18.54 5.38 -14.28
N ARG A 23 -17.39 4.77 -14.54
CA ARG A 23 -16.34 5.34 -15.38
C ARG A 23 -16.00 4.29 -16.42
N LYS A 24 -16.75 4.31 -17.52
CA LYS A 24 -16.31 3.79 -18.81
C LYS A 24 -15.97 5.03 -19.60
N ILE A 25 -14.68 5.38 -19.63
CA ILE A 25 -13.94 6.23 -20.58
C ILE A 25 -12.50 6.32 -20.05
N ILE A 26 -11.60 5.68 -20.80
CA ILE A 26 -10.13 5.75 -20.85
C ILE A 26 -9.36 5.25 -19.62
N CYS A 27 -9.06 3.95 -19.63
CA CYS A 27 -7.81 3.37 -19.13
C CYS A 27 -7.48 2.11 -19.95
N GLU A 28 -7.35 2.28 -21.27
CA GLU A 28 -6.53 1.41 -22.11
C GLU A 28 -5.26 2.21 -22.42
N HIS A 29 -4.24 2.06 -21.57
CA HIS A 29 -2.86 2.42 -21.90
C HIS A 29 -1.90 1.90 -20.82
N HIS A 30 -1.45 0.65 -20.96
CA HIS A 30 -0.01 0.27 -20.91
C HIS A 30 0.16 -1.24 -21.13
N ILE A 31 -0.25 -1.71 -22.32
CA ILE A 31 0.51 -2.71 -23.06
C ILE A 31 0.75 -2.03 -24.41
N ARG A 32 1.83 -1.25 -24.48
CA ARG A 32 2.27 -0.65 -25.74
C ARG A 32 3.51 -1.41 -26.17
N GLN A 33 3.28 -2.32 -27.10
CA GLN A 33 4.26 -2.83 -28.03
C GLN A 33 5.07 -1.64 -28.58
N GLN A 34 6.39 -1.73 -28.50
CA GLN A 34 7.28 -0.84 -29.22
C GLN A 34 7.20 -1.21 -30.70
N GLY A 35 6.32 -0.52 -31.43
CA GLY A 35 6.34 -0.46 -32.89
C GLY A 35 6.98 0.86 -33.30
N THR A 36 8.26 0.83 -33.64
CA THR A 36 8.97 1.93 -34.29
C THR A 36 8.48 2.05 -35.74
N THR A 37 7.78 3.12 -36.08
CA THR A 37 7.49 3.50 -37.47
C THR A 37 8.71 4.17 -38.09
N GLY A 38 9.53 3.39 -38.79
CA GLY A 38 10.47 3.87 -39.82
C GLY A 38 9.88 3.65 -41.22
N PRO A 39 10.33 4.39 -42.25
CA PRO A 39 9.71 4.37 -43.57
C PRO A 39 9.86 3.01 -44.26
N SER A 40 8.80 2.63 -44.97
CA SER A 40 8.66 1.40 -45.74
C SER A 40 9.74 1.25 -46.80
N ASN A 41 10.61 0.26 -46.64
CA ASN A 41 11.23 -0.44 -47.75
C ASN A 41 10.72 -1.88 -47.72
N SER A 42 9.91 -2.20 -48.72
CA SER A 42 9.42 -3.55 -49.01
C SER A 42 10.56 -4.39 -49.56
N ASP A 43 11.13 -5.26 -48.73
CA ASP A 43 11.83 -6.46 -49.21
C ASP A 43 11.43 -7.65 -48.35
N GLN A 44 10.67 -8.55 -48.96
CA GLN A 44 10.23 -9.81 -48.39
C GLN A 44 11.43 -10.76 -48.25
N ARG A 45 11.92 -10.96 -47.01
CA ARG A 45 12.65 -12.18 -46.63
C ARG A 45 11.84 -12.93 -45.60
N THR A 46 11.14 -13.96 -46.06
CA THR A 46 10.54 -15.01 -45.24
C THR A 46 11.64 -15.91 -44.69
N GLY A 47 12.24 -15.52 -43.57
CA GLY A 47 13.01 -16.40 -42.72
C GLY A 47 12.15 -16.82 -41.54
N THR A 48 11.73 -18.08 -41.50
CA THR A 48 11.10 -18.72 -40.36
C THR A 48 12.13 -18.88 -39.25
N GLU A 49 12.37 -17.83 -38.45
CA GLU A 49 13.10 -17.96 -37.19
C GLU A 49 12.29 -18.87 -36.26
N THR A 50 12.76 -20.10 -36.12
CA THR A 50 12.24 -21.05 -35.16
C THR A 50 12.73 -20.58 -33.80
N THR A 51 11.95 -19.74 -33.11
CA THR A 51 12.19 -19.40 -31.70
C THR A 51 12.16 -20.69 -30.88
N MET A 52 13.34 -21.22 -30.56
CA MET A 52 13.48 -22.31 -29.60
C MET A 52 12.95 -21.81 -28.26
N SER A 53 11.76 -22.27 -27.89
CA SER A 53 11.20 -22.01 -26.57
C SER A 53 12.10 -22.65 -25.52
N LEU A 54 12.72 -21.83 -24.67
CA LEU A 54 13.48 -22.29 -23.51
C LEU A 54 12.51 -23.00 -22.57
N LYS A 55 12.68 -24.31 -22.41
CA LYS A 55 11.86 -25.10 -21.50
C LYS A 55 12.36 -24.94 -20.07
N GLU A 56 11.49 -24.48 -19.19
CA GLU A 56 11.74 -24.42 -17.73
C GLU A 56 12.10 -25.81 -17.20
N ARG A 57 13.17 -25.90 -16.40
CA ARG A 57 13.63 -27.14 -15.74
C ARG A 57 13.14 -27.17 -14.30
N SER A 58 12.82 -28.36 -13.81
CA SER A 58 12.50 -28.53 -12.39
C SER A 58 13.76 -28.35 -11.53
N PRO A 59 13.63 -27.86 -10.27
CA PRO A 59 14.75 -27.77 -9.34
C PRO A 59 15.55 -29.08 -9.21
N SER A 60 14.87 -30.23 -9.17
CA SER A 60 15.51 -31.54 -9.10
C SER A 60 16.32 -31.88 -10.34
N ASP A 61 15.83 -31.54 -11.53
CA ASP A 61 16.54 -31.81 -12.79
C ASP A 61 17.78 -30.92 -12.91
N THR A 62 17.67 -29.66 -12.50
CA THR A 62 18.80 -28.72 -12.48
C THR A 62 19.86 -29.19 -11.48
N LEU A 63 19.48 -29.57 -10.26
CA LEU A 63 20.43 -30.10 -9.28
C LEU A 63 21.09 -31.40 -9.74
N LYS A 64 20.36 -32.29 -10.40
CA LYS A 64 20.92 -33.52 -10.99
C LYS A 64 21.92 -33.20 -12.09
N LEU A 65 21.56 -32.31 -13.01
CA LEU A 65 22.46 -31.85 -14.07
C LEU A 65 23.75 -31.30 -13.48
N LEU A 66 23.67 -30.40 -12.49
CA LEU A 66 24.85 -29.76 -11.89
C LEU A 66 25.78 -30.78 -11.21
N LYS A 67 25.23 -31.83 -10.58
CA LYS A 67 26.03 -32.91 -9.97
C LYS A 67 26.73 -33.81 -11.00
N GLU A 68 26.19 -33.88 -12.21
CA GLU A 68 26.72 -34.71 -13.31
C GLU A 68 27.67 -33.92 -14.23
N LEU A 69 27.88 -32.62 -13.98
CA LEU A 69 28.78 -31.80 -14.79
C LEU A 69 30.23 -32.27 -14.67
N PRO A 70 30.99 -32.27 -15.78
CA PRO A 70 32.44 -32.43 -15.71
C PRO A 70 33.06 -31.38 -14.80
N GLY A 71 34.04 -31.77 -13.98
CA GLY A 71 34.64 -30.90 -12.97
C GLY A 71 35.31 -29.63 -13.49
N GLN A 72 35.56 -29.50 -14.80
CA GLN A 72 36.15 -28.29 -15.40
C GLN A 72 35.12 -27.37 -16.07
N THR A 73 33.85 -27.78 -16.15
CA THR A 73 32.82 -26.99 -16.85
C THR A 73 32.55 -25.68 -16.09
N PRO A 74 32.66 -24.51 -16.74
CA PRO A 74 32.35 -23.24 -16.09
C PRO A 74 30.88 -23.15 -15.68
N LEU A 75 30.62 -22.61 -14.49
CA LEU A 75 29.28 -22.46 -13.94
C LEU A 75 28.98 -20.98 -13.68
N ILE A 76 27.92 -20.47 -14.32
CA ILE A 76 27.39 -19.12 -14.11
C ILE A 76 26.07 -19.20 -13.36
N LEU A 77 25.95 -18.46 -12.28
CA LEU A 77 24.79 -18.50 -11.39
C LEU A 77 24.22 -17.10 -11.22
N ASP A 78 22.90 -16.96 -11.32
CA ASP A 78 22.23 -15.81 -10.73
C ASP A 78 22.28 -15.89 -9.19
N LEU A 79 22.20 -14.73 -8.56
CA LEU A 79 22.18 -14.61 -7.11
C LEU A 79 20.77 -14.54 -6.56
N ASP A 80 20.06 -13.46 -6.91
CA ASP A 80 18.73 -13.15 -6.40
C ASP A 80 17.75 -14.19 -6.95
N GLU A 81 16.85 -14.68 -6.10
CA GLU A 81 15.82 -15.70 -6.44
C GLU A 81 16.37 -17.06 -6.94
N THR A 82 17.70 -17.22 -7.03
CA THR A 82 18.41 -18.46 -7.40
C THR A 82 19.29 -19.02 -6.26
N LEU A 83 20.42 -18.38 -5.96
CA LEU A 83 21.33 -18.77 -4.86
C LEU A 83 20.78 -18.34 -3.50
N VAL A 84 20.10 -17.20 -3.45
CA VAL A 84 19.30 -16.75 -2.33
C VAL A 84 17.86 -16.60 -2.80
N LEU A 85 16.90 -17.12 -2.05
CA LEU A 85 15.47 -17.19 -2.42
C LEU A 85 14.73 -15.85 -2.20
N GLN A 86 15.47 -14.75 -2.17
CA GLN A 86 14.96 -13.40 -2.02
C GLN A 86 15.91 -12.40 -2.68
N SER A 87 15.36 -11.33 -3.27
CA SER A 87 16.14 -10.17 -3.73
C SER A 87 17.05 -9.58 -2.63
N THR A 88 18.36 -9.55 -2.89
CA THR A 88 19.36 -8.89 -2.05
C THR A 88 19.17 -7.38 -1.98
N THR A 89 18.64 -6.77 -3.04
CA THR A 89 18.30 -5.34 -3.05
C THR A 89 17.19 -5.04 -2.04
N ASP A 90 16.12 -5.84 -2.03
CA ASP A 90 15.06 -5.72 -1.02
C ASP A 90 15.56 -6.09 0.37
N GLY A 91 16.44 -7.09 0.50
CA GLY A 91 17.11 -7.42 1.76
C GLY A 91 17.87 -6.22 2.35
N PHE A 92 18.65 -5.53 1.51
CA PHE A 92 19.36 -4.31 1.89
C PHE A 92 18.39 -3.19 2.29
N LEU A 93 17.40 -2.86 1.43
CA LEU A 93 16.43 -1.80 1.69
C LEU A 93 15.62 -2.06 2.96
N GLY A 94 15.30 -3.32 3.26
CA GLY A 94 14.62 -3.73 4.49
C GLY A 94 15.50 -3.69 5.74
N SER A 95 16.81 -3.55 5.58
CA SER A 95 17.77 -3.41 6.68
C SER A 95 18.10 -1.96 7.05
N VAL A 96 17.69 -1.01 6.21
CA VAL A 96 17.94 0.44 6.37
C VAL A 96 17.39 0.94 7.69
N TRP A 97 18.08 1.91 8.30
CA TRP A 97 17.64 2.51 9.55
C TRP A 97 17.94 4.02 9.54
N PRO A 98 17.07 4.89 10.09
CA PRO A 98 15.71 4.62 10.58
C PRO A 98 14.75 4.22 9.45
N LYS A 99 13.95 3.17 9.67
CA LYS A 99 13.13 2.56 8.62
C LYS A 99 12.00 3.48 8.14
N GLU A 100 11.39 4.23 9.06
CA GLU A 100 10.30 5.16 8.79
C GLU A 100 10.78 6.27 7.84
N PHE A 101 11.96 6.82 8.12
CA PHE A 101 12.56 7.85 7.29
C PHE A 101 12.92 7.33 5.90
N ALA A 102 13.51 6.12 5.83
CA ALA A 102 13.79 5.46 4.57
C ALA A 102 12.53 5.22 3.72
N MET A 103 11.44 4.77 4.34
CA MET A 103 10.17 4.60 3.64
C MET A 103 9.66 5.92 3.07
N ILE A 104 9.68 7.02 3.86
CA ILE A 104 9.24 8.34 3.39
C ILE A 104 10.10 8.81 2.22
N LEU A 105 11.43 8.68 2.36
CA LEU A 105 12.38 9.05 1.32
C LEU A 105 12.13 8.28 0.01
N LEU A 106 11.99 6.97 0.10
CA LEU A 106 11.74 6.11 -1.07
C LEU A 106 10.34 6.31 -1.64
N PHE A 107 9.34 6.63 -0.82
CA PHE A 107 8.00 7.01 -1.28
C PHE A 107 8.02 8.30 -2.08
N LEU A 108 8.74 9.33 -1.60
CA LEU A 108 8.93 10.57 -2.35
C LEU A 108 9.68 10.33 -3.65
N LEU A 109 10.71 9.50 -3.61
CA LEU A 109 11.48 9.10 -4.79
C LEU A 109 10.59 8.38 -5.83
N ASP A 110 9.77 7.42 -5.39
CA ASP A 110 8.76 6.75 -6.21
C ASP A 110 7.66 7.71 -6.71
N ARG A 111 7.45 8.87 -6.09
CA ARG A 111 6.47 9.85 -6.57
C ARG A 111 7.04 10.77 -7.64
N ILE A 112 8.31 11.13 -7.52
CA ILE A 112 9.05 12.00 -8.44
C ILE A 112 9.47 11.22 -9.69
N HIS A 113 9.83 9.94 -9.54
CA HIS A 113 10.31 9.06 -10.62
C HIS A 113 11.51 9.65 -11.40
N PRO A 114 12.63 10.03 -10.74
CA PRO A 114 13.76 10.66 -11.43
C PRO A 114 14.38 9.77 -12.52
N TRP A 115 14.28 8.45 -12.39
CA TRP A 115 14.77 7.48 -13.38
C TRP A 115 14.12 7.57 -14.76
N ARG A 116 12.95 8.22 -14.88
CA ARG A 116 12.32 8.48 -16.19
C ARG A 116 13.22 9.29 -17.13
N PHE A 117 14.18 10.03 -16.58
CA PHE A 117 15.09 10.86 -17.36
C PHE A 117 16.44 10.20 -17.67
N THR A 118 16.76 9.06 -17.05
CA THR A 118 18.13 8.49 -17.09
C THR A 118 18.17 7.02 -17.53
N GLY A 119 17.05 6.43 -17.94
CA GLY A 119 17.01 5.03 -18.39
C GLY A 119 15.71 4.26 -18.13
N GLY A 120 14.69 4.90 -17.55
CA GLY A 120 13.41 4.25 -17.29
C GLY A 120 13.44 3.36 -16.05
N ASP A 121 12.54 2.38 -15.98
CA ASP A 121 12.32 1.60 -14.76
C ASP A 121 13.50 0.68 -14.38
N GLU A 122 14.37 0.32 -15.33
CA GLU A 122 15.62 -0.42 -15.06
C GLU A 122 16.55 0.31 -14.07
N MET A 123 16.48 1.65 -14.05
CA MET A 123 17.29 2.49 -13.18
C MET A 123 16.66 2.71 -11.79
N ARG A 124 15.41 2.27 -11.57
CA ARG A 124 14.67 2.53 -10.34
C ARG A 124 15.42 2.08 -9.09
N ASP A 125 15.89 0.84 -9.08
CA ASP A 125 16.57 0.27 -7.91
C ASP A 125 17.94 0.91 -7.66
N TRP A 126 18.62 1.35 -8.73
CA TRP A 126 19.86 2.12 -8.59
C TRP A 126 19.61 3.43 -7.86
N PHE A 127 18.57 4.20 -8.23
CA PHE A 127 18.22 5.42 -7.49
C PHE A 127 17.87 5.12 -6.04
N ARG A 128 17.09 4.06 -5.77
CA ARG A 128 16.68 3.70 -4.42
C ARG A 128 17.89 3.37 -3.54
N VAL A 129 18.79 2.53 -4.04
CA VAL A 129 20.01 2.14 -3.32
C VAL A 129 20.96 3.32 -3.16
N LEU A 130 21.20 4.10 -4.23
CA LEU A 130 22.09 5.25 -4.20
C LEU A 130 21.62 6.32 -3.20
N VAL A 131 20.34 6.70 -3.27
CA VAL A 131 19.77 7.72 -2.38
C VAL A 131 19.85 7.27 -0.92
N VAL A 132 19.56 5.99 -0.64
CA VAL A 132 19.73 5.44 0.71
C VAL A 132 21.19 5.45 1.15
N ALA A 133 22.12 5.05 0.26
CA ALA A 133 23.54 5.03 0.57
C ALA A 133 24.12 6.43 0.85
N ILE A 134 23.61 7.46 0.16
CA ILE A 134 24.03 8.86 0.37
C ILE A 134 23.42 9.44 1.65
N VAL A 135 22.11 9.27 1.84
CA VAL A 135 21.37 9.92 2.93
C VAL A 135 21.55 9.17 4.26
N MET A 136 21.74 7.86 4.21
CA MET A 136 21.88 6.98 5.39
C MET A 136 23.06 6.01 5.22
N PRO A 137 24.30 6.49 5.09
CA PRO A 137 25.47 5.68 4.75
C PRO A 137 25.77 4.56 5.75
N TRP A 138 25.43 4.75 7.03
CA TRP A 138 25.55 3.71 8.07
C TRP A 138 24.69 2.48 7.78
N SER A 139 23.70 2.56 6.87
CA SER A 139 22.88 1.42 6.45
C SER A 139 23.69 0.39 5.68
N LEU A 140 24.73 0.79 4.94
CA LEU A 140 25.67 -0.15 4.30
C LEU A 140 26.47 -0.91 5.35
N PHE A 141 27.02 -0.21 6.34
CA PHE A 141 27.74 -0.85 7.45
C PHE A 141 26.84 -1.83 8.21
N ARG A 142 25.62 -1.40 8.54
CA ARG A 142 24.60 -2.25 9.18
C ARG A 142 24.26 -3.46 8.32
N TRP A 143 24.12 -3.29 7.01
CA TRP A 143 23.89 -4.40 6.09
C TRP A 143 25.02 -5.42 6.13
N HIS A 144 26.28 -5.00 6.12
CA HIS A 144 27.42 -5.93 6.26
C HIS A 144 27.33 -6.79 7.52
N LEU A 145 26.86 -6.23 8.64
CA LEU A 145 26.65 -6.98 9.88
C LEU A 145 25.46 -7.95 9.82
N LEU A 146 24.38 -7.53 9.15
CA LEU A 146 23.14 -8.32 9.09
C LEU A 146 23.12 -9.35 7.97
N ALA A 147 23.88 -9.12 6.90
CA ALA A 147 23.90 -9.91 5.67
C ALA A 147 24.10 -11.39 5.98
N ARG A 148 25.02 -11.74 6.90
CA ARG A 148 25.23 -13.14 7.29
C ARG A 148 23.95 -13.81 7.81
N SER A 149 23.26 -13.19 8.75
CA SER A 149 22.02 -13.74 9.33
C SER A 149 20.87 -13.77 8.31
N TRP A 150 20.82 -12.78 7.41
CA TRP A 150 19.84 -12.71 6.34
C TRP A 150 20.09 -13.82 5.31
N THR A 151 21.35 -14.01 4.88
CA THR A 151 21.77 -15.06 3.95
C THR A 151 21.45 -16.44 4.49
N PHE A 152 21.73 -16.74 5.77
CA PHE A 152 21.39 -18.06 6.33
C PHE A 152 19.90 -18.37 6.31
N ARG A 153 19.03 -17.35 6.40
CA ARG A 153 17.58 -17.53 6.34
C ARG A 153 17.10 -17.83 4.93
N TRP A 154 17.74 -17.25 3.92
CA TRP A 154 17.25 -17.24 2.54
C TRP A 154 18.14 -18.03 1.57
N ALA A 155 19.24 -18.63 2.03
CA ALA A 155 20.11 -19.42 1.18
C ALA A 155 19.37 -20.63 0.61
N ASN A 156 19.51 -20.84 -0.69
CA ASN A 156 19.14 -22.10 -1.33
C ASN A 156 20.21 -23.16 -1.00
N ASN A 157 20.14 -23.70 0.22
CA ASN A 157 21.21 -24.56 0.76
C ASN A 157 21.52 -25.77 -0.14
N THR A 158 20.50 -26.32 -0.80
CA THR A 158 20.67 -27.45 -1.73
C THR A 158 21.49 -27.06 -2.96
N LEU A 159 21.22 -25.90 -3.57
CA LEU A 159 22.02 -25.40 -4.69
C LEU A 159 23.42 -25.00 -4.23
N VAL A 160 23.51 -24.29 -3.10
CA VAL A 160 24.78 -23.82 -2.53
C VAL A 160 25.72 -24.98 -2.22
N GLU A 161 25.22 -26.12 -1.70
CA GLU A 161 26.02 -27.31 -1.44
C GLU A 161 26.59 -27.91 -2.73
N VAL A 162 25.77 -28.03 -3.79
CA VAL A 162 26.23 -28.51 -5.10
C VAL A 162 27.29 -27.58 -5.69
N VAL A 163 27.07 -26.27 -5.63
CA VAL A 163 28.02 -25.27 -6.13
C VAL A 163 29.34 -25.30 -5.36
N ARG A 164 29.32 -25.49 -4.04
CA ARG A 164 30.54 -25.62 -3.22
C ARG A 164 31.34 -26.88 -3.55
N SER A 165 30.69 -27.94 -4.00
CA SER A 165 31.35 -29.18 -4.44
C SER A 165 31.89 -29.14 -5.86
N HIS A 166 31.54 -28.11 -6.64
CA HIS A 166 32.00 -27.96 -8.02
C HIS A 166 33.48 -27.57 -8.07
N GLU A 167 34.30 -28.31 -8.82
CA GLU A 167 35.75 -28.06 -8.93
C GLU A 167 36.10 -26.96 -9.96
N GLY A 168 35.17 -26.64 -10.86
CA GLY A 168 35.39 -25.76 -11.98
C GLY A 168 35.25 -24.28 -11.63
N PRO A 169 35.50 -23.38 -12.60
CA PRO A 169 35.26 -21.96 -12.43
C PRO A 169 33.78 -21.68 -12.11
N VAL A 170 33.53 -20.90 -11.06
CA VAL A 170 32.18 -20.44 -10.68
C VAL A 170 32.14 -18.92 -10.79
N THR A 171 31.16 -18.39 -11.51
CA THR A 171 30.89 -16.95 -11.60
C THR A 171 29.46 -16.68 -11.16
N VAL A 172 29.29 -15.73 -10.25
CA VAL A 172 27.98 -15.23 -9.85
C VAL A 172 27.70 -13.95 -10.61
N ALA A 173 26.70 -13.98 -11.48
CA ALA A 173 26.30 -12.86 -12.33
C ALA A 173 24.95 -12.30 -11.87
N THR A 174 24.95 -11.08 -11.34
CA THR A 174 23.75 -10.49 -10.74
C THR A 174 23.58 -9.03 -11.15
N ARG A 175 22.33 -8.58 -11.22
CA ARG A 175 21.99 -7.14 -11.34
C ARG A 175 22.03 -6.42 -9.99
N GLY A 176 22.25 -7.13 -8.89
CA GLY A 176 22.51 -6.58 -7.57
C GLY A 176 23.77 -5.70 -7.54
N PHE A 177 23.96 -4.99 -6.43
CA PHE A 177 25.06 -4.05 -6.28
C PHE A 177 26.23 -4.65 -5.50
N ASP A 178 27.45 -4.45 -5.99
CA ASP A 178 28.68 -5.00 -5.42
C ASP A 178 28.80 -4.90 -3.88
N PRO A 179 28.65 -3.72 -3.24
CA PRO A 179 28.76 -3.62 -1.78
C PRO A 179 27.60 -4.30 -1.02
N ILE A 180 26.47 -4.55 -1.69
CA ILE A 180 25.33 -5.27 -1.12
C ILE A 180 25.53 -6.78 -1.27
N VAL A 181 26.02 -7.24 -2.42
CA VAL A 181 26.14 -8.65 -2.78
C VAL A 181 27.36 -9.32 -2.16
N LYS A 182 28.51 -8.64 -2.11
CA LYS A 182 29.75 -9.19 -1.54
C LYS A 182 29.59 -9.84 -0.16
N PRO A 183 28.97 -9.20 0.85
CA PRO A 183 28.80 -9.83 2.16
C PRO A 183 27.85 -11.04 2.13
N VAL A 184 26.90 -11.11 1.19
CA VAL A 184 26.03 -12.26 0.99
C VAL A 184 26.83 -13.44 0.43
N LEU A 185 27.66 -13.23 -0.59
CA LEU A 185 28.53 -14.29 -1.12
C LEU A 185 29.55 -14.80 -0.10
N ALA A 186 30.10 -13.89 0.71
CA ALA A 186 30.98 -14.27 1.81
C ALA A 186 30.28 -15.17 2.83
N ALA A 187 29.02 -14.87 3.16
CA ALA A 187 28.20 -15.68 4.05
C ALA A 187 27.79 -17.03 3.44
N LEU A 188 27.66 -17.12 2.12
CA LEU A 188 27.50 -18.38 1.39
C LEU A 188 28.79 -19.19 1.28
N CYS A 189 29.92 -18.73 1.82
CA CYS A 189 31.24 -19.35 1.68
C CYS A 189 31.65 -19.57 0.21
N LEU A 190 31.17 -18.72 -0.71
CA LEU A 190 31.49 -18.75 -2.14
C LEU A 190 32.57 -17.73 -2.49
N ASN A 191 33.56 -17.55 -1.60
CA ASN A 191 34.64 -16.54 -1.77
C ASN A 191 35.54 -16.81 -2.98
N ARG A 192 35.50 -18.04 -3.54
CA ARG A 192 36.25 -18.42 -4.74
C ARG A 192 35.51 -18.06 -6.03
N ALA A 193 34.21 -17.77 -5.95
CA ALA A 193 33.43 -17.42 -7.13
C ALA A 193 33.78 -16.01 -7.59
N GLU A 194 33.93 -15.82 -8.90
CA GLU A 194 34.04 -14.49 -9.49
C GLU A 194 32.68 -13.79 -9.35
N LEU A 195 32.67 -12.58 -8.78
CA LEU A 195 31.45 -11.77 -8.69
C LEU A 195 31.39 -10.78 -9.85
N VAL A 196 30.35 -10.90 -10.66
CA VAL A 196 29.98 -9.94 -11.69
C VAL A 196 28.69 -9.24 -11.28
N ALA A 197 28.83 -8.04 -10.70
CA ALA A 197 27.74 -7.24 -10.15
C ALA A 197 27.81 -5.78 -10.59
N ASN A 198 26.70 -5.05 -10.44
CA ASN A 198 26.65 -3.64 -10.74
C ASN A 198 27.38 -2.81 -9.68
N ARG A 199 28.06 -1.74 -10.10
CA ARG A 199 28.63 -0.78 -9.16
C ARG A 199 27.63 0.34 -8.84
N ILE A 200 27.58 0.76 -7.58
CA ILE A 200 26.65 1.83 -7.15
C ILE A 200 27.03 3.18 -7.78
N ASP A 201 28.32 3.45 -7.97
CA ASP A 201 28.82 4.70 -8.54
C ASP A 201 28.69 4.79 -10.07
N ARG A 202 28.28 3.70 -10.75
CA ARG A 202 28.19 3.64 -12.21
C ARG A 202 26.77 3.32 -12.69
N PRO A 203 25.93 4.34 -12.95
CA PRO A 203 24.55 4.12 -13.40
C PRO A 203 24.46 3.29 -14.69
N GLY A 204 25.44 3.44 -15.59
CA GLY A 204 25.47 2.73 -16.87
C GLY A 204 25.59 1.21 -16.76
N ASP A 205 26.04 0.67 -15.61
CA ASP A 205 26.10 -0.79 -15.40
C ASP A 205 24.66 -1.39 -15.38
N ARG A 206 23.67 -0.64 -14.89
CA ARG A 206 22.27 -1.10 -14.81
C ARG A 206 21.53 -1.12 -16.15
N LEU A 207 22.03 -0.40 -17.14
CA LEU A 207 21.46 -0.39 -18.49
C LEU A 207 21.98 -1.55 -19.36
N GLN A 208 22.97 -2.29 -18.87
CA GLN A 208 23.58 -3.40 -19.60
C GLN A 208 22.88 -4.72 -19.30
N THR A 209 22.90 -5.64 -20.26
CA THR A 209 22.44 -7.01 -20.03
C THR A 209 23.48 -7.79 -19.21
N LYS A 210 23.08 -8.85 -18.49
CA LYS A 210 24.05 -9.69 -17.75
C LYS A 210 25.13 -10.25 -18.68
N THR A 211 24.76 -10.61 -19.90
CA THR A 211 25.68 -11.05 -20.95
C THR A 211 26.75 -10.00 -21.27
N GLU A 212 26.36 -8.73 -21.42
CA GLU A 212 27.30 -7.63 -21.68
C GLU A 212 28.26 -7.40 -20.51
N ILE A 213 27.75 -7.44 -19.28
CA ILE A 213 28.56 -7.27 -18.07
C ILE A 213 29.56 -8.43 -17.95
N LEU A 214 29.12 -9.68 -18.20
CA LEU A 214 29.99 -10.87 -18.21
C LEU A 214 31.08 -10.78 -19.28
N ARG A 215 30.74 -10.36 -20.50
CA ARG A 215 31.75 -10.15 -21.57
C ARG A 215 32.79 -9.10 -21.18
N ARG A 216 32.38 -8.07 -20.44
CA ARG A 216 33.28 -7.00 -19.96
C ARG A 216 34.12 -7.40 -18.76
N SER A 217 33.70 -8.38 -17.94
CA SER A 217 34.50 -8.85 -16.81
C SER A 217 35.79 -9.57 -17.25
N GLY A 218 35.84 -10.02 -18.51
CA GLY A 218 37.00 -10.73 -19.05
C GLY A 218 37.10 -12.16 -18.53
N SER A 219 35.95 -12.77 -18.23
CA SER A 219 35.86 -14.18 -17.83
C SER A 219 36.72 -15.05 -18.75
N ALA A 220 37.55 -15.93 -18.19
CA ALA A 220 38.55 -16.70 -18.94
C ALA A 220 37.97 -17.79 -19.86
N TYR A 221 36.64 -17.96 -19.87
CA TYR A 221 35.94 -19.03 -20.56
C TYR A 221 34.82 -18.48 -21.46
N SER A 222 34.46 -19.26 -22.49
CA SER A 222 33.39 -18.90 -23.42
C SER A 222 32.02 -19.21 -22.82
N LEU A 223 31.04 -18.32 -23.01
CA LEU A 223 29.65 -18.59 -22.59
C LEU A 223 29.12 -19.92 -23.17
N LYS A 224 29.56 -20.29 -24.38
CA LYS A 224 29.18 -21.55 -25.05
C LYS A 224 29.68 -22.81 -24.35
N GLU A 225 30.63 -22.68 -23.44
CA GLU A 225 31.17 -23.77 -22.64
C GLU A 225 30.54 -23.82 -21.24
N ALA A 226 29.86 -22.74 -20.85
CA ALA A 226 29.33 -22.58 -19.51
C ALA A 226 27.92 -23.17 -19.35
N VAL A 227 27.62 -23.56 -18.11
CA VAL A 227 26.25 -23.83 -17.66
C VAL A 227 25.75 -22.58 -16.94
N VAL A 228 24.59 -22.08 -17.33
CA VAL A 228 23.93 -20.93 -16.69
C VAL A 228 22.72 -21.43 -15.89
N VAL A 229 22.58 -20.99 -14.65
CA VAL A 229 21.37 -21.20 -13.83
C VAL A 229 20.80 -19.86 -13.39
N THR A 230 19.53 -19.62 -13.70
CA THR A 230 18.78 -18.42 -13.33
C THR A 230 17.29 -18.76 -13.20
N ASP A 231 16.56 -17.99 -12.40
CA ASP A 231 15.11 -18.04 -12.30
C ASP A 231 14.40 -17.03 -13.24
N SER A 232 15.16 -16.09 -13.80
CA SER A 232 14.61 -14.96 -14.54
C SER A 232 14.56 -15.18 -16.05
N GLU A 233 13.38 -14.91 -16.64
CA GLU A 233 13.20 -14.86 -18.09
C GLU A 233 13.92 -13.66 -18.74
N ASP A 234 14.24 -12.62 -17.97
CA ASP A 234 14.98 -11.45 -18.48
C ASP A 234 16.43 -11.80 -18.85
N ASP A 235 16.94 -12.93 -18.33
CA ASP A 235 18.24 -13.49 -18.67
C ASP A 235 18.19 -14.38 -19.92
N HIS A 236 17.16 -14.24 -20.76
CA HIS A 236 17.00 -15.01 -22.01
C HIS A 236 18.26 -14.99 -22.88
N ASP A 237 18.85 -13.81 -23.11
CA ASP A 237 20.08 -13.67 -23.89
C ASP A 237 21.25 -14.44 -23.27
N LEU A 238 21.35 -14.49 -21.94
CA LEU A 238 22.38 -15.26 -21.25
C LEU A 238 22.13 -16.77 -21.43
N LEU A 239 20.89 -17.22 -21.31
CA LEU A 239 20.48 -18.63 -21.43
C LEU A 239 20.71 -19.21 -22.83
N ILE A 240 20.44 -18.45 -23.90
CA ILE A 240 20.62 -18.94 -25.29
C ILE A 240 22.07 -18.91 -25.76
N ASN A 241 22.90 -18.04 -25.18
CA ASN A 241 24.33 -17.97 -25.50
C ASN A 241 25.17 -18.95 -24.65
N ALA A 242 24.58 -19.54 -23.62
CA ALA A 242 25.21 -20.55 -22.78
C ALA A 242 25.34 -21.91 -23.50
N GLY A 243 26.33 -22.71 -23.11
CA GLY A 243 26.40 -24.11 -23.53
C GLY A 243 25.19 -24.91 -23.03
N ILE A 244 24.80 -24.68 -21.77
CA ILE A 244 23.56 -25.21 -21.19
C ILE A 244 22.88 -24.12 -20.36
N GLY A 245 21.76 -23.59 -20.86
CA GLY A 245 20.90 -22.69 -20.10
C GLY A 245 19.87 -23.45 -19.24
N CYS A 246 19.80 -23.13 -17.96
CA CYS A 246 18.84 -23.68 -17.00
C CYS A 246 17.99 -22.54 -16.41
N LEU A 247 16.79 -22.35 -16.98
CA LEU A 247 15.74 -21.55 -16.34
C LEU A 247 15.05 -22.41 -15.29
N THR A 248 15.14 -22.05 -14.01
CA THR A 248 14.64 -22.86 -12.89
C THR A 248 14.01 -21.97 -11.83
N ARG A 249 12.70 -22.13 -11.61
CA ARG A 249 11.99 -21.46 -10.51
C ARG A 249 11.99 -22.31 -9.26
N TRP A 250 12.30 -21.70 -8.13
CA TRP A 250 12.40 -22.39 -6.84
C TRP A 250 11.08 -22.22 -6.07
N SER A 251 10.52 -23.32 -5.55
CA SER A 251 9.19 -23.31 -4.90
C SER A 251 9.11 -22.48 -3.61
N ASP A 252 10.26 -22.21 -3.01
CA ASP A 252 10.39 -21.57 -1.69
C ASP A 252 10.70 -20.07 -1.80
N GLU A 253 10.60 -19.51 -3.00
CA GLU A 253 10.75 -18.08 -3.24
C GLU A 253 9.65 -17.31 -2.48
N GLU A 254 10.06 -16.43 -1.57
CA GLU A 254 9.11 -15.60 -0.81
C GLU A 254 9.29 -14.12 -1.16
N TRP A 255 8.33 -13.57 -1.91
CA TRP A 255 8.26 -12.12 -2.07
C TRP A 255 7.96 -11.45 -0.73
N SER A 256 8.88 -10.63 -0.23
CA SER A 256 8.66 -9.82 0.97
C SER A 256 9.05 -8.37 0.73
N ASN A 257 8.07 -7.47 0.92
CA ASN A 257 8.30 -6.04 0.83
C ASN A 257 9.25 -5.60 1.97
N PRO A 258 10.33 -4.85 1.67
CA PRO A 258 11.34 -4.43 2.63
C PRO A 258 10.80 -3.67 3.84
N PHE A 259 9.63 -3.05 3.70
CA PHE A 259 9.01 -2.21 4.73
C PHE A 259 7.70 -2.79 5.29
N ASN A 260 7.51 -4.11 5.21
CA ASN A 260 6.33 -4.80 5.76
C ASN A 260 6.17 -4.65 7.28
N ASP A 261 7.23 -4.28 8.00
CA ASP A 261 7.29 -4.10 9.44
C ASP A 261 7.36 -2.62 9.87
N VAL A 262 7.07 -1.69 8.96
CA VAL A 262 7.09 -0.25 9.24
C VAL A 262 5.67 0.28 9.27
N TYR A 263 5.39 1.13 10.25
CA TYR A 263 4.14 1.88 10.30
C TYR A 263 4.35 3.31 9.81
N LEU A 264 3.56 3.67 8.81
CA LEU A 264 3.32 5.05 8.42
C LEU A 264 1.80 5.27 8.45
N PRO A 265 1.31 6.42 8.96
CA PRO A 265 -0.10 6.75 8.90
C PRO A 265 -0.66 6.51 7.49
N PHE A 266 -1.84 5.90 7.41
CA PHE A 266 -2.57 5.59 6.18
C PHE A 266 -2.07 4.40 5.37
N LEU A 267 -0.86 3.89 5.61
CA LEU A 267 -0.27 2.83 4.78
C LEU A 267 -1.12 1.56 4.81
N TYR A 268 -1.55 1.16 6.00
CA TYR A 268 -2.42 0.00 6.18
C TYR A 268 -3.78 0.25 5.50
N THR A 269 -4.39 1.42 5.72
CA THR A 269 -5.69 1.73 5.13
C THR A 269 -5.68 1.74 3.62
N GLU A 270 -4.68 2.35 3.00
CA GLU A 270 -4.57 2.47 1.54
C GLU A 270 -4.12 1.17 0.89
N ARG A 271 -3.05 0.53 1.38
CA ARG A 271 -2.46 -0.63 0.68
C ARG A 271 -3.04 -1.96 1.09
N VAL A 272 -3.54 -2.08 2.32
CA VAL A 272 -4.02 -3.35 2.86
C VAL A 272 -5.53 -3.34 2.95
N LYS A 273 -6.15 -2.37 3.63
CA LYS A 273 -7.59 -2.36 3.85
C LYS A 273 -8.39 -2.05 2.58
N ASN A 274 -7.98 -1.03 1.82
CA ASN A 274 -8.69 -0.52 0.65
C ASN A 274 -7.79 -0.32 -0.60
N PRO A 275 -7.08 -1.36 -1.09
CA PRO A 275 -6.02 -1.27 -2.12
C PRO A 275 -6.43 -0.70 -3.49
N SER A 276 -7.72 -0.60 -3.79
CA SER A 276 -8.22 -0.20 -5.11
C SER A 276 -8.89 1.17 -5.14
N VAL A 277 -8.98 1.86 -4.00
CA VAL A 277 -9.73 3.10 -3.87
C VAL A 277 -8.83 4.15 -3.25
N ARG A 278 -8.96 5.40 -3.70
CA ARG A 278 -8.33 6.57 -3.05
C ARG A 278 -9.05 6.89 -1.75
N PHE A 279 -9.16 5.91 -0.87
CA PHE A 279 -10.07 5.93 0.27
C PHE A 279 -9.74 7.07 1.24
N VAL A 280 -8.46 7.30 1.54
CA VAL A 280 -8.00 8.38 2.41
C VAL A 280 -8.32 9.74 1.80
N LEU A 281 -8.03 9.94 0.51
CA LEU A 281 -8.34 11.21 -0.16
C LEU A 281 -9.84 11.46 -0.24
N ASP A 282 -10.63 10.48 -0.67
CA ASP A 282 -12.05 10.66 -0.93
C ASP A 282 -12.87 10.66 0.37
N ALA A 283 -12.62 9.72 1.27
CA ALA A 283 -13.40 9.56 2.49
C ALA A 283 -12.86 10.41 3.64
N TRP A 284 -11.55 10.37 3.92
CA TRP A 284 -11.00 11.03 5.12
C TRP A 284 -10.69 12.50 4.87
N ILE A 285 -10.07 12.85 3.75
CA ILE A 285 -9.76 14.24 3.45
C ILE A 285 -11.00 14.96 2.91
N ALA A 286 -11.53 14.54 1.76
CA ALA A 286 -12.57 15.29 1.07
C ALA A 286 -13.93 15.26 1.78
N ASP A 287 -14.30 14.14 2.43
CA ASP A 287 -15.58 14.08 3.15
C ASP A 287 -15.46 14.42 4.63
N ASP A 288 -14.55 13.76 5.37
CA ASP A 288 -14.50 13.90 6.83
C ASP A 288 -13.80 15.19 7.27
N PHE A 289 -12.59 15.45 6.76
CA PHE A 289 -11.79 16.59 7.20
C PHE A 289 -12.37 17.92 6.75
N VAL A 290 -12.93 18.02 5.54
CA VAL A 290 -13.63 19.25 5.12
C VAL A 290 -14.83 19.54 6.02
N ALA A 291 -15.60 18.52 6.43
CA ALA A 291 -16.71 18.72 7.38
C ALA A 291 -16.22 19.23 8.73
N ILE A 292 -15.07 18.75 9.20
CA ILE A 292 -14.41 19.22 10.43
C ILE A 292 -13.95 20.67 10.28
N LEU A 293 -13.28 21.02 9.18
CA LEU A 293 -12.87 22.41 8.93
C LEU A 293 -14.08 23.34 8.94
N LEU A 294 -15.12 22.98 8.18
CA LEU A 294 -16.36 23.76 8.14
C LEU A 294 -17.00 23.89 9.53
N ALA A 295 -16.90 22.89 10.41
CA ALA A 295 -17.49 22.97 11.73
C ALA A 295 -16.69 23.81 12.74
N PHE A 296 -15.36 23.73 12.70
CA PHE A 296 -14.49 24.20 13.79
C PHE A 296 -13.60 25.39 13.45
N THR A 297 -13.34 25.73 12.17
CA THR A 297 -12.45 26.87 11.86
C THR A 297 -13.17 28.21 11.76
N TRP A 298 -14.51 28.23 11.78
CA TRP A 298 -15.28 29.45 11.52
C TRP A 298 -15.14 30.52 12.60
N THR A 299 -14.90 30.11 13.85
CA THR A 299 -14.76 31.01 15.01
C THR A 299 -13.31 31.37 15.33
N ALA A 300 -12.34 30.80 14.61
CA ALA A 300 -10.93 31.02 14.88
C ALA A 300 -10.44 32.32 14.22
N SER A 301 -9.70 33.16 14.95
CA SER A 301 -9.03 34.34 14.37
C SER A 301 -7.97 34.01 13.34
N GLN A 302 -7.37 32.82 13.43
CA GLN A 302 -6.38 32.32 12.47
C GLN A 302 -6.83 30.98 11.87
N PRO A 303 -7.82 30.99 10.95
CA PRO A 303 -8.46 29.77 10.44
C PRO A 303 -7.49 28.77 9.80
N VAL A 304 -6.41 29.27 9.17
CA VAL A 304 -5.41 28.42 8.49
C VAL A 304 -4.57 27.65 9.51
N ILE A 305 -3.99 28.34 10.50
CA ILE A 305 -3.18 27.70 11.56
C ILE A 305 -4.05 26.76 12.40
N HIS A 306 -5.27 27.20 12.73
CA HIS A 306 -6.26 26.35 13.41
C HIS A 306 -6.57 25.10 12.59
N GLY A 307 -6.82 25.24 11.28
CA GLY A 307 -7.05 24.12 10.36
C GLY A 307 -5.88 23.14 10.27
N LEU A 308 -4.63 23.62 10.30
CA LEU A 308 -3.44 22.77 10.36
C LEU A 308 -3.33 22.04 11.70
N GLY A 309 -3.67 22.69 12.81
CA GLY A 309 -3.77 22.05 14.13
C GLY A 309 -4.80 20.92 14.14
N LEU A 310 -6.01 21.18 13.62
CA LEU A 310 -7.05 20.17 13.44
C LEU A 310 -6.58 19.03 12.53
N ALA A 311 -5.85 19.31 11.44
CA ALA A 311 -5.31 18.28 10.57
C ALA A 311 -4.36 17.34 11.32
N ALA A 312 -3.40 17.88 12.07
CA ALA A 312 -2.45 17.09 12.85
C ALA A 312 -3.16 16.21 13.89
N LEU A 313 -4.12 16.77 14.64
CA LEU A 313 -4.93 16.01 15.59
C LEU A 313 -5.73 14.90 14.89
N MET A 314 -6.35 15.19 13.75
CA MET A 314 -7.12 14.20 13.00
C MET A 314 -6.25 13.07 12.43
N ILE A 315 -5.04 13.37 11.98
CA ILE A 315 -4.08 12.32 11.58
C ILE A 315 -3.73 11.45 12.79
N ALA A 316 -3.51 12.04 13.98
CA ALA A 316 -3.28 11.27 15.20
C ALA A 316 -4.46 10.35 15.56
N PHE A 317 -5.69 10.87 15.42
CA PHE A 317 -6.92 10.08 15.61
C PHE A 317 -6.99 8.93 14.61
N TRP A 318 -6.78 9.20 13.32
CA TRP A 318 -6.82 8.18 12.29
C TRP A 318 -5.74 7.12 12.45
N THR A 319 -4.55 7.49 12.92
CA THR A 319 -3.51 6.53 13.28
C THR A 319 -3.98 5.55 14.34
N THR A 320 -4.66 6.04 15.38
CA THR A 320 -5.27 5.17 16.41
C THR A 320 -6.42 4.34 15.84
N TYR A 321 -7.21 4.92 14.94
CA TYR A 321 -8.30 4.26 14.22
C TYR A 321 -7.80 3.09 13.35
N GLU A 322 -6.63 3.24 12.72
CA GLU A 322 -5.99 2.18 11.93
C GLU A 322 -5.59 0.98 12.77
N ILE A 323 -5.14 1.18 14.02
CA ILE A 323 -4.90 0.08 14.97
C ILE A 323 -6.19 -0.74 15.12
N GLY A 324 -7.32 -0.05 15.33
CA GLY A 324 -8.64 -0.66 15.46
C GLY A 324 -9.04 -1.47 14.22
N TYR A 325 -8.78 -0.95 13.02
CA TYR A 325 -9.02 -1.67 11.76
C TYR A 325 -8.12 -2.88 11.56
N HIS A 326 -6.84 -2.75 11.84
CA HIS A 326 -5.90 -3.86 11.76
C HIS A 326 -6.30 -5.00 12.70
N GLU A 327 -6.65 -4.67 13.95
CA GLU A 327 -7.13 -5.66 14.91
C GLU A 327 -8.46 -6.30 14.51
N ASN A 328 -9.39 -5.52 13.94
CA ASN A 328 -10.64 -6.07 13.43
C ASN A 328 -10.37 -7.15 12.37
N ASP A 329 -9.38 -6.93 11.50
CA ASP A 329 -9.09 -7.85 10.41
C ASP A 329 -8.34 -9.09 10.89
N VAL A 330 -7.41 -8.94 11.84
CA VAL A 330 -6.73 -10.07 12.51
C VAL A 330 -7.73 -10.93 13.32
N LEU A 331 -8.61 -10.30 14.09
CA LEU A 331 -9.65 -11.03 14.84
C LEU A 331 -10.67 -11.64 13.89
N GLY A 332 -11.00 -10.94 12.81
CA GLY A 332 -11.85 -11.43 11.73
C GLY A 332 -11.30 -12.72 11.12
N SER A 333 -10.04 -12.72 10.70
CA SER A 333 -9.39 -13.90 10.11
C SER A 333 -9.31 -15.10 11.05
N THR A 334 -9.20 -14.84 12.36
CA THR A 334 -9.03 -15.88 13.37
C THR A 334 -10.36 -16.49 13.84
N TYR A 335 -11.38 -15.66 14.05
CA TYR A 335 -12.59 -16.06 14.78
C TYR A 335 -13.89 -16.00 13.97
N GLU A 336 -13.93 -15.32 12.81
CA GLU A 336 -15.15 -15.24 12.01
C GLU A 336 -15.20 -16.35 10.96
N ALA A 337 -16.33 -17.07 10.85
CA ALA A 337 -16.52 -18.11 9.82
C ALA A 337 -16.46 -17.59 8.37
N LYS A 338 -16.80 -16.32 8.16
CA LYS A 338 -16.77 -15.64 6.84
C LYS A 338 -16.28 -14.20 7.01
N PRO A 339 -14.97 -13.98 7.19
CA PRO A 339 -14.42 -12.65 7.39
C PRO A 339 -14.40 -11.87 6.08
N LYS A 340 -14.59 -10.55 6.14
CA LYS A 340 -14.47 -9.67 4.97
C LYS A 340 -13.09 -9.03 4.94
N LEU A 341 -12.14 -9.81 4.42
CA LEU A 341 -10.74 -9.40 4.28
C LEU A 341 -10.47 -9.04 2.83
N SER A 342 -9.64 -8.03 2.61
CA SER A 342 -9.18 -7.71 1.27
C SER A 342 -8.21 -8.80 0.78
N LYS A 343 -8.09 -8.96 -0.54
CA LYS A 343 -7.06 -9.84 -1.13
C LYS A 343 -5.64 -9.41 -0.71
N ALA A 344 -5.42 -8.11 -0.53
CA ALA A 344 -4.16 -7.56 -0.06
C ALA A 344 -3.86 -7.94 1.40
N PHE A 345 -4.86 -8.02 2.29
CA PHE A 345 -4.65 -8.51 3.65
C PHE A 345 -4.28 -10.00 3.66
N ILE A 346 -4.97 -10.82 2.86
CA ILE A 346 -4.70 -12.27 2.78
C ILE A 346 -3.29 -12.54 2.22
N ARG A 347 -2.85 -11.76 1.23
CA ARG A 347 -1.53 -11.89 0.60
C ARG A 347 -0.41 -11.20 1.38
N SER A 348 -0.72 -10.14 2.12
CA SER A 348 0.33 -9.35 2.75
C SER A 348 0.82 -10.02 4.02
N LYS A 349 2.15 -10.00 4.19
CA LYS A 349 2.81 -10.27 5.47
C LYS A 349 2.91 -8.99 6.32
N TYR A 350 2.03 -8.01 6.08
CA TYR A 350 2.08 -6.73 6.79
C TYR A 350 1.87 -6.97 8.28
N ARG A 351 2.80 -6.48 9.09
CA ARG A 351 2.75 -6.58 10.55
C ARG A 351 2.78 -5.18 11.10
N MET A 352 1.64 -4.70 11.59
CA MET A 352 1.61 -3.41 12.27
C MET A 352 2.46 -3.48 13.56
N PRO A 353 3.55 -2.72 13.67
CA PRO A 353 4.32 -2.60 14.91
C PRO A 353 3.42 -2.07 16.02
N LYS A 354 3.53 -2.64 17.23
CA LYS A 354 2.64 -2.32 18.34
C LYS A 354 2.75 -0.87 18.82
N PHE A 355 3.96 -0.31 18.81
CA PHE A 355 4.25 1.00 19.40
C PHE A 355 4.33 2.14 18.38
N ALA A 356 4.71 1.86 17.14
CA ALA A 356 4.93 2.90 16.14
C ALA A 356 3.68 3.79 15.89
N PRO A 357 2.45 3.25 15.79
CA PRO A 357 1.24 4.07 15.72
C PRO A 357 1.10 5.05 16.89
N TRP A 358 1.40 4.63 18.12
CA TRP A 358 1.30 5.49 19.31
C TRP A 358 2.34 6.60 19.31
N VAL A 359 3.56 6.33 18.82
CA VAL A 359 4.60 7.35 18.66
C VAL A 359 4.14 8.42 17.66
N TRP A 360 3.63 8.00 16.50
CA TRP A 360 3.07 8.93 15.50
C TRP A 360 1.91 9.74 16.05
N ALA A 361 0.94 9.07 16.68
CA ALA A 361 -0.23 9.74 17.25
C ALA A 361 0.16 10.75 18.34
N SER A 362 1.11 10.42 19.21
CA SER A 362 1.59 11.32 20.27
C SER A 362 2.34 12.52 19.70
N ALA A 363 3.24 12.30 18.75
CA ALA A 363 3.97 13.38 18.09
C ALA A 363 3.03 14.36 17.37
N LEU A 364 2.06 13.83 16.62
CA LEU A 364 1.04 14.62 15.94
C LEU A 364 0.08 15.32 16.90
N THR A 365 -0.19 14.73 18.07
CA THR A 365 -0.96 15.37 19.14
C THR A 365 -0.25 16.61 19.65
N ILE A 366 1.05 16.51 19.93
CA ILE A 366 1.86 17.64 20.39
C ILE A 366 1.87 18.75 19.32
N VAL A 367 2.13 18.41 18.07
CA VAL A 367 2.12 19.37 16.96
C VAL A 367 0.76 20.04 16.82
N GLY A 368 -0.32 19.26 16.81
CA GLY A 368 -1.68 19.78 16.68
C GLY A 368 -2.07 20.68 17.85
N ALA A 369 -1.78 20.28 19.08
CA ALA A 369 -2.05 21.06 20.28
C ALA A 369 -1.26 22.38 20.29
N CYS A 370 0.03 22.35 19.93
CA CYS A 370 0.82 23.57 19.77
C CYS A 370 0.15 24.52 18.78
N LEU A 371 -0.15 24.05 17.56
CA LEU A 371 -0.79 24.87 16.51
C LEU A 371 -2.16 25.40 16.91
N LEU A 372 -2.98 24.62 17.63
CA LEU A 372 -4.28 25.09 18.12
C LEU A 372 -4.13 26.17 19.19
N THR A 373 -3.13 26.06 20.08
CA THR A 373 -2.93 27.02 21.19
C THR A 373 -2.13 28.26 20.83
N VAL A 374 -1.50 28.32 19.65
CA VAL A 374 -0.83 29.54 19.15
C VAL A 374 -1.84 30.70 19.04
N PRO A 375 -3.01 30.53 18.41
CA PRO A 375 -4.13 31.43 18.63
C PRO A 375 -4.55 31.34 20.10
N THR A 376 -4.56 32.46 20.84
CA THR A 376 -4.94 32.53 22.26
C THR A 376 -6.43 32.25 22.52
N GLU A 377 -7.12 31.57 21.61
CA GLU A 377 -8.57 31.33 21.55
C GLU A 377 -8.94 29.87 21.89
N THR A 378 -7.98 29.08 22.34
CA THR A 378 -8.28 27.71 22.80
C THR A 378 -9.00 27.73 24.13
N LEU A 379 -9.85 26.72 24.33
CA LEU A 379 -10.56 26.54 25.60
C LEU A 379 -9.59 26.19 26.75
N HIS A 380 -8.41 25.68 26.41
CA HIS A 380 -7.50 25.03 27.34
C HIS A 380 -6.03 25.37 27.07
N PRO A 381 -5.19 25.44 28.13
CA PRO A 381 -3.73 25.51 27.97
C PRO A 381 -3.16 24.32 27.18
N LEU A 382 -1.96 24.49 26.60
CA LEU A 382 -1.28 23.47 25.79
C LEU A 382 -1.20 22.10 26.46
N SER A 383 -0.79 22.05 27.73
CA SER A 383 -0.67 20.79 28.48
C SER A 383 -2.03 20.07 28.62
N THR A 384 -3.08 20.82 28.97
CA THR A 384 -4.44 20.29 29.09
C THR A 384 -4.97 19.80 27.75
N THR A 385 -4.74 20.54 26.66
CA THR A 385 -5.11 20.13 25.29
C THR A 385 -4.44 18.82 24.89
N ILE A 386 -3.14 18.66 25.19
CA ILE A 386 -2.40 17.41 24.94
C ILE A 386 -3.00 16.26 25.75
N ILE A 387 -3.27 16.46 27.05
CA ILE A 387 -3.81 15.42 27.93
C ILE A 387 -5.21 14.98 27.46
N ILE A 388 -6.10 15.93 27.18
CA ILE A 388 -7.47 15.64 26.71
C ILE A 388 -7.41 14.84 25.41
N TRP A 389 -6.57 15.25 24.46
CA TRP A 389 -6.49 14.54 23.18
C TRP A 389 -5.90 13.14 23.32
N LEU A 390 -4.82 12.96 24.10
CA LEU A 390 -4.29 11.63 24.37
C LEU A 390 -5.32 10.72 25.05
N LEU A 391 -6.12 11.26 25.98
CA LEU A 391 -7.22 10.51 26.61
C LEU A 391 -8.28 10.12 25.57
N ILE A 392 -8.66 11.01 24.67
CA ILE A 392 -9.58 10.70 23.55
C ILE A 392 -9.03 9.53 22.73
N LEU A 393 -7.74 9.53 22.37
CA LEU A 393 -7.13 8.43 21.61
C LEU A 393 -7.19 7.10 22.37
N VAL A 394 -6.93 7.11 23.69
CA VAL A 394 -7.05 5.92 24.54
C VAL A 394 -8.50 5.42 24.60
N VAL A 395 -9.47 6.32 24.75
CA VAL A 395 -10.90 5.97 24.75
C VAL A 395 -11.30 5.38 23.40
N THR A 396 -10.92 5.98 22.28
CA THR A 396 -11.18 5.44 20.94
C THR A 396 -10.58 4.06 20.76
N ARG A 397 -9.36 3.83 21.27
CA ARG A 397 -8.74 2.51 21.28
C ARG A 397 -9.55 1.49 22.08
N ALA A 398 -10.06 1.88 23.25
CA ALA A 398 -10.92 1.04 24.08
C ALA A 398 -12.27 0.74 23.40
N THR A 399 -12.90 1.75 22.79
CA THR A 399 -14.13 1.60 22.01
C THR A 399 -13.92 0.60 20.86
N PHE A 400 -12.79 0.65 20.16
CA PHE A 400 -12.42 -0.36 19.17
C PHE A 400 -12.21 -1.76 19.76
N ALA A 401 -11.56 -1.85 20.93
CA ALA A 401 -11.34 -3.12 21.60
C ALA A 401 -12.68 -3.82 21.92
N ILE A 402 -13.68 -3.04 22.36
CA ILE A 402 -15.05 -3.51 22.59
C ILE A 402 -15.72 -3.85 21.26
N PHE A 403 -15.70 -2.93 20.28
CA PHE A 403 -16.28 -3.12 18.95
C PHE A 403 -15.82 -4.42 18.29
N ASN A 404 -14.52 -4.73 18.35
CA ASN A 404 -13.93 -5.89 17.70
C ASN A 404 -14.32 -7.22 18.35
N ARG A 405 -14.69 -7.21 19.64
CA ARG A 405 -15.07 -8.41 20.40
C ARG A 405 -16.58 -8.65 20.44
N LEU A 406 -17.39 -7.65 20.09
CA LEU A 406 -18.84 -7.80 20.06
C LEU A 406 -19.30 -8.62 18.84
N PRO A 407 -20.42 -9.36 18.99
CA PRO A 407 -21.10 -9.99 17.85
C PRO A 407 -21.47 -8.95 16.79
N LYS A 408 -21.45 -9.35 15.52
CA LYS A 408 -21.61 -8.45 14.36
C LYS A 408 -22.86 -7.54 14.44
N THR A 409 -23.97 -8.06 14.98
CA THR A 409 -25.23 -7.33 15.15
C THR A 409 -25.10 -6.17 16.14
N PHE A 410 -24.35 -6.36 17.22
CA PHE A 410 -24.17 -5.35 18.27
C PHE A 410 -23.12 -4.30 17.94
N ARG A 411 -22.26 -4.54 16.94
CA ARG A 411 -21.23 -3.58 16.52
C ARG A 411 -21.81 -2.24 16.04
N ILE A 412 -23.11 -2.15 15.76
CA ILE A 412 -23.79 -0.91 15.33
C ILE A 412 -23.69 0.21 16.38
N PHE A 413 -23.76 -0.11 17.67
CA PHE A 413 -23.73 0.87 18.75
C PHE A 413 -22.33 1.47 18.96
N PRO A 414 -21.27 0.67 19.19
CA PRO A 414 -19.92 1.22 19.31
C PRO A 414 -19.46 1.88 18.01
N HIS A 415 -19.97 1.49 16.83
CA HIS A 415 -19.70 2.24 15.61
C HIS A 415 -20.26 3.67 15.67
N ALA A 416 -21.45 3.87 16.23
CA ALA A 416 -22.03 5.20 16.44
C ALA A 416 -21.13 6.04 17.34
N VAL A 417 -20.67 5.44 18.45
CA VAL A 417 -19.74 6.06 19.39
C VAL A 417 -18.44 6.44 18.69
N LEU A 418 -17.84 5.53 17.90
CA LEU A 418 -16.64 5.83 17.12
C LEU A 418 -16.82 6.98 16.12
N GLN A 419 -18.00 7.12 15.50
CA GLN A 419 -18.27 8.27 14.62
C GLN A 419 -18.40 9.55 15.43
N LEU A 420 -19.09 9.52 16.57
CA LEU A 420 -19.21 10.67 17.44
C LEU A 420 -17.85 11.10 18.01
N GLU A 421 -17.01 10.16 18.43
CA GLU A 421 -15.63 10.44 18.86
C GLU A 421 -14.83 11.06 17.70
N LYS A 422 -14.93 10.52 16.48
CA LYS A 422 -14.19 11.01 15.31
C LYS A 422 -14.48 12.47 14.98
N PHE A 423 -15.75 12.89 15.08
CA PHE A 423 -16.17 14.21 14.63
C PHE A 423 -16.42 15.18 15.79
N GLY A 424 -16.96 14.69 16.90
CA GLY A 424 -17.38 15.49 18.06
C GLY A 424 -16.30 15.71 19.11
N SER A 425 -15.27 14.87 19.19
CA SER A 425 -14.23 15.00 20.23
C SER A 425 -13.47 16.33 20.16
N LEU A 426 -13.35 16.93 18.97
CA LEU A 426 -12.73 18.25 18.78
C LEU A 426 -13.50 19.39 19.48
N ALA A 427 -14.80 19.22 19.75
CA ALA A 427 -15.58 20.19 20.54
C ALA A 427 -15.13 20.28 22.01
N LEU A 428 -14.33 19.31 22.48
CA LEU A 428 -13.70 19.38 23.80
C LEU A 428 -12.45 20.27 23.81
N LEU A 429 -11.92 20.66 22.64
CA LEU A 429 -10.69 21.46 22.53
C LEU A 429 -10.95 22.85 21.96
N THR A 430 -11.93 22.96 21.06
CA THR A 430 -12.17 24.16 20.25
C THR A 430 -13.63 24.56 20.31
N ALA A 431 -13.91 25.86 20.26
CA ALA A 431 -15.27 26.37 20.16
C ALA A 431 -15.96 25.87 18.88
N ILE A 432 -17.29 25.68 18.96
CA ILE A 432 -18.11 25.21 17.84
C ILE A 432 -19.41 26.03 17.79
N THR A 433 -19.81 26.44 16.58
CA THR A 433 -21.07 27.16 16.39
C THR A 433 -22.26 26.19 16.32
N PRO A 434 -23.51 26.66 16.46
CA PRO A 434 -24.69 25.82 16.23
C PRO A 434 -24.71 25.16 14.84
N ILE A 435 -24.24 25.87 13.80
CA ILE A 435 -24.09 25.33 12.43
C ILE A 435 -23.02 24.23 12.40
N GLY A 436 -21.91 24.41 13.13
CA GLY A 436 -20.89 23.38 13.31
C GLY A 436 -21.46 22.12 13.97
N ILE A 437 -22.26 22.26 15.02
CA ILE A 437 -22.92 21.13 15.71
C ILE A 437 -23.80 20.35 14.74
N ILE A 438 -24.65 21.03 13.96
CA ILE A 438 -25.49 20.40 12.91
C ILE A 438 -24.61 19.66 11.89
N THR A 439 -23.50 20.28 11.46
CA THR A 439 -22.56 19.70 10.51
C THR A 439 -21.97 18.38 11.05
N ILE A 440 -21.45 18.40 12.28
CA ILE A 440 -20.85 17.23 12.95
C ILE A 440 -21.88 16.12 13.20
N ALA A 441 -23.08 16.48 13.66
CA ALA A 441 -24.17 15.53 13.84
C ALA A 441 -24.55 14.87 12.51
N SER A 442 -24.71 15.66 11.45
CA SER A 442 -25.03 15.15 10.11
C SER A 442 -23.94 14.22 9.57
N GLN A 443 -22.67 14.54 9.79
CA GLN A 443 -21.54 13.75 9.32
C GLN A 443 -21.41 12.43 10.11
N SER A 444 -21.66 12.46 11.42
CA SER A 444 -21.68 11.27 12.26
C SER A 444 -22.79 10.31 11.84
N LEU A 445 -24.01 10.83 11.62
CA LEU A 445 -25.15 10.04 11.13
C LEU A 445 -24.90 9.52 9.71
N TYR A 446 -24.29 10.33 8.84
CA TYR A 446 -23.90 9.93 7.48
C TYR A 446 -22.97 8.71 7.46
N ARG A 447 -22.04 8.61 8.41
CA ARG A 447 -21.14 7.45 8.54
C ARG A 447 -21.79 6.26 9.25
N TRP A 448 -22.68 6.52 10.20
CA TRP A 448 -23.30 5.47 11.01
C TRP A 448 -24.45 4.74 10.31
N VAL A 449 -25.41 5.46 9.70
CA VAL A 449 -26.61 4.86 9.08
C VAL A 449 -26.27 3.80 8.01
N PRO A 450 -25.29 4.00 7.10
CA PRO A 450 -24.92 2.98 6.13
C PRO A 450 -24.37 1.72 6.79
N TYR A 451 -23.67 1.87 7.92
CA TYR A 451 -23.16 0.74 8.70
C TYR A 451 -24.30 -0.04 9.37
N VAL A 452 -25.33 0.66 9.89
CA VAL A 452 -26.56 0.01 10.40
C VAL A 452 -27.23 -0.81 9.31
N LYS A 453 -27.47 -0.21 8.12
CA LYS A 453 -28.05 -0.91 6.96
C LYS A 453 -27.23 -2.14 6.57
N TYR A 454 -25.91 -2.00 6.57
CA TYR A 454 -24.98 -3.09 6.26
C TYR A 454 -25.06 -4.25 7.28
N ARG A 455 -25.24 -3.96 8.57
CA ARG A 455 -25.23 -4.97 9.65
C ARG A 455 -26.57 -5.62 9.92
N LEU A 456 -27.68 -4.90 9.81
CA LEU A 456 -29.03 -5.45 9.99
C LEU A 456 -29.49 -6.32 8.80
N GLY A 457 -28.61 -6.51 7.82
CA GLY A 457 -28.90 -7.28 6.62
C GLY A 457 -29.62 -6.40 5.61
N SER A 458 -29.08 -6.37 4.38
CA SER A 458 -29.77 -5.87 3.21
C SER A 458 -30.89 -6.83 2.79
N GLY A 459 -31.82 -7.13 3.70
CA GLY A 459 -33.13 -7.59 3.27
C GLY A 459 -33.63 -6.61 2.21
N LYS A 460 -34.34 -7.10 1.20
CA LYS A 460 -34.89 -6.30 0.09
C LYS A 460 -35.77 -5.12 0.57
N SER A 461 -36.06 -5.04 1.86
CA SER A 461 -36.91 -4.05 2.52
C SER A 461 -36.25 -2.70 2.83
N PHE A 462 -34.91 -2.59 2.91
CA PHE A 462 -34.30 -1.27 3.18
C PHE A 462 -34.21 -0.44 1.90
N PRO A 463 -34.86 0.73 1.82
CA PRO A 463 -34.78 1.57 0.63
C PRO A 463 -33.32 1.88 0.29
N GLU A 464 -33.04 2.05 -1.00
CA GLU A 464 -31.77 2.62 -1.47
C GLU A 464 -31.68 4.08 -1.03
N VAL A 465 -31.27 4.31 0.21
CA VAL A 465 -30.98 5.65 0.71
C VAL A 465 -29.63 6.07 0.13
N HIS A 466 -29.64 7.08 -0.74
CA HIS A 466 -28.42 7.76 -1.15
C HIS A 466 -27.87 8.53 0.06
N THR A 467 -26.78 8.03 0.62
CA THR A 467 -26.24 8.48 1.92
C THR A 467 -25.87 9.96 1.93
N THR A 468 -25.35 10.49 0.82
CA THR A 468 -25.03 11.91 0.66
C THR A 468 -26.28 12.80 0.69
N THR A 469 -27.36 12.39 0.01
CA THR A 469 -28.66 13.08 0.09
C THR A 469 -29.24 13.02 1.50
N PHE A 470 -29.11 11.90 2.19
CA PHE A 470 -29.52 11.79 3.60
C PHE A 470 -28.77 12.78 4.48
N ARG A 471 -27.44 12.91 4.33
CA ARG A 471 -26.64 13.92 5.04
C ARG A 471 -27.15 15.33 4.80
N LEU A 472 -27.43 15.68 3.53
CA LEU A 472 -27.98 16.98 3.18
C LEU A 472 -29.37 17.22 3.81
N ALA A 473 -30.23 16.20 3.82
CA ALA A 473 -31.55 16.29 4.45
C ALA A 473 -31.45 16.53 5.97
N VAL A 474 -30.50 15.87 6.65
CA VAL A 474 -30.23 16.12 8.08
C VAL A 474 -29.76 17.56 8.31
N ILE A 475 -28.89 18.09 7.45
CA ILE A 475 -28.44 19.50 7.54
C ILE A 475 -29.63 20.44 7.38
N LEU A 476 -30.46 20.24 6.35
CA LEU A 476 -31.65 21.07 6.11
C LEU A 476 -32.63 21.00 7.30
N ALA A 477 -32.86 19.81 7.86
CA ALA A 477 -33.67 19.64 9.06
C ALA A 477 -33.10 20.40 10.27
N GLY A 478 -31.78 20.28 10.50
CA GLY A 478 -31.09 21.01 11.56
C GLY A 478 -31.18 22.53 11.38
N LEU A 479 -31.03 23.03 10.14
CA LEU A 479 -31.16 24.45 9.83
C LEU A 479 -32.60 24.95 10.01
N MET A 480 -33.62 24.15 9.67
CA MET A 480 -35.02 24.50 9.93
C MET A 480 -35.31 24.59 11.43
N VAL A 481 -34.81 23.64 12.22
CA VAL A 481 -34.93 23.68 13.69
C VAL A 481 -34.21 24.93 14.23
N LEU A 482 -33.01 25.21 13.74
CA LEU A 482 -32.27 26.39 14.17
C LEU A 482 -32.97 27.69 13.78
N ALA A 483 -33.54 27.77 12.57
CA ALA A 483 -34.27 28.94 12.10
C ALA A 483 -35.51 29.23 12.95
N PHE A 484 -36.16 28.19 13.49
CA PHE A 484 -37.28 28.33 14.41
C PHE A 484 -36.89 29.04 15.72
N PHE A 485 -35.68 28.80 16.23
CA PHE A 485 -35.17 29.45 17.45
C PHE A 485 -34.41 30.76 17.16
N ASN A 486 -33.68 30.82 16.06
CA ASN A 486 -32.88 31.96 15.64
C ASN A 486 -32.63 31.94 14.11
N ALA A 487 -33.48 32.67 13.38
CA ALA A 487 -33.40 32.77 11.93
C ALA A 487 -32.08 33.35 11.41
N GLU A 488 -31.49 34.32 12.13
CA GLU A 488 -30.26 35.00 11.73
C GLU A 488 -29.08 34.02 11.64
N ILE A 489 -28.91 33.15 12.63
CA ILE A 489 -27.85 32.13 12.61
C ILE A 489 -28.09 31.14 11.45
N ALA A 490 -29.34 30.76 11.19
CA ALA A 490 -29.68 29.79 10.14
C ALA A 490 -29.45 30.33 8.72
N VAL A 491 -29.51 31.64 8.51
CA VAL A 491 -29.21 32.30 7.21
C VAL A 491 -27.80 32.90 7.15
N SER A 492 -26.96 32.62 8.14
CA SER A 492 -25.59 33.11 8.19
C SER A 492 -24.73 32.63 7.01
N TRP A 493 -23.64 33.33 6.75
CA TRP A 493 -22.65 32.91 5.74
C TRP A 493 -22.07 31.52 6.04
N HIS A 494 -21.95 31.16 7.33
CA HIS A 494 -21.53 29.82 7.75
C HIS A 494 -22.50 28.75 7.22
N ALA A 495 -23.81 28.95 7.45
CA ALA A 495 -24.86 28.06 6.98
C ALA A 495 -24.86 27.93 5.45
N ALA A 496 -24.68 29.05 4.73
CA ALA A 496 -24.63 29.07 3.27
C ALA A 496 -23.44 28.27 2.72
N VAL A 497 -22.24 28.42 3.29
CA VAL A 497 -21.04 27.67 2.88
C VAL A 497 -21.20 26.17 3.14
N VAL A 498 -21.70 25.81 4.33
CA VAL A 498 -22.00 24.40 4.69
C VAL A 498 -23.00 23.81 3.69
N LEU A 499 -24.13 24.50 3.47
CA LEU A 499 -25.16 24.03 2.55
C LEU A 499 -24.63 23.90 1.11
N GLY A 500 -23.86 24.88 0.63
CA GLY A 500 -23.24 24.86 -0.69
C GLY A 500 -22.31 23.65 -0.88
N TRP A 501 -21.44 23.40 0.10
CA TRP A 501 -20.54 22.25 0.07
C TRP A 501 -21.29 20.91 0.03
N PHE A 502 -22.24 20.70 0.94
CA PHE A 502 -22.96 19.43 1.01
C PHE A 502 -23.94 19.23 -0.16
N THR A 503 -24.45 20.31 -0.76
CA THR A 503 -25.19 20.26 -2.02
C THR A 503 -24.29 19.82 -3.18
N LEU A 504 -23.10 20.42 -3.30
CA LEU A 504 -22.11 20.04 -4.31
C LEU A 504 -21.71 18.56 -4.19
N ARG A 505 -21.45 18.08 -2.97
CA ARG A 505 -21.15 16.66 -2.71
C ARG A 505 -22.33 15.75 -3.02
N SER A 506 -23.56 16.22 -2.84
CA SER A 506 -24.78 15.45 -3.09
C SER A 506 -25.31 15.53 -4.52
N ARG A 507 -24.71 16.38 -5.39
CA ARG A 507 -25.24 16.69 -6.74
C ARG A 507 -25.63 15.47 -7.57
N ARG A 508 -24.79 14.42 -7.61
CA ARG A 508 -25.08 13.21 -8.39
C ARG A 508 -26.27 12.44 -7.84
N SER A 509 -26.35 12.31 -6.52
CA SER A 509 -27.44 11.63 -5.84
C SER A 509 -28.75 12.41 -5.94
N LEU A 510 -28.68 13.74 -5.89
CA LEU A 510 -29.80 14.62 -6.16
C LEU A 510 -30.31 14.49 -7.60
N THR A 511 -29.41 14.48 -8.59
CA THR A 511 -29.81 14.26 -10.00
C THR A 511 -30.51 12.92 -10.17
N ILE A 512 -29.97 11.83 -9.60
CA ILE A 512 -30.61 10.50 -9.66
C ILE A 512 -32.00 10.53 -9.02
N LEU A 513 -32.14 11.17 -7.85
CA LEU A 513 -33.41 11.28 -7.16
C LEU A 513 -34.43 12.08 -7.98
N ILE A 514 -34.03 13.23 -8.53
CA ILE A 514 -34.88 14.08 -9.38
C ILE A 514 -35.33 13.29 -10.62
N CYS A 515 -34.43 12.61 -11.31
CA CYS A 515 -34.78 11.78 -12.46
C CYS A 515 -35.78 10.66 -12.10
N ARG A 516 -35.61 10.00 -10.95
CA ARG A 516 -36.55 8.98 -10.46
C ARG A 516 -37.94 9.58 -10.17
N VAL A 517 -38.00 10.74 -9.53
CA VAL A 517 -39.27 11.44 -9.23
C VAL A 517 -39.98 11.86 -10.51
N VAL A 518 -39.26 12.46 -11.46
CA VAL A 518 -39.82 12.87 -12.76
C VAL A 518 -40.39 11.66 -13.51
N ARG A 519 -39.69 10.51 -13.51
CA ARG A 519 -40.17 9.28 -14.13
C ARG A 519 -41.42 8.71 -13.46
N LEU A 520 -41.51 8.78 -12.13
CA LEU A 520 -42.70 8.34 -11.41
C LEU A 520 -43.91 9.23 -11.71
N ILE A 521 -43.70 10.55 -11.83
CA ILE A 521 -44.74 11.50 -12.21
C ILE A 521 -45.19 11.25 -13.66
N SER A 522 -44.27 10.96 -14.58
CA SER A 522 -44.63 10.68 -15.98
C SER A 522 -45.42 9.38 -16.14
N VAL A 523 -45.08 8.33 -15.40
CA VAL A 523 -45.80 7.04 -15.43
C VAL A 523 -47.20 7.16 -14.83
N ARG A 524 -47.42 8.02 -13.83
CA ARG A 524 -48.77 8.25 -13.26
C ARG A 524 -49.71 9.07 -14.16
N ARG A 525 -49.17 9.76 -15.17
CA ARG A 525 -49.95 10.56 -16.12
C ARG A 525 -50.39 9.76 -17.35
N GLN A 526 -49.79 8.60 -17.59
CA GLN A 526 -50.21 7.60 -18.57
C GLN A 526 -51.17 6.63 -17.89
#